data_AF-A0A6I2JNM7-F1
#
_entry.id   AF-A0A6I2JNM7-F1
#
_cell.length_a   1.000
_cell.length_b   1.000
_cell.length_c   1.000
_cell.angle_alpha   90.00
_cell.angle_beta   90.00
_cell.angle_gamma   90.00
#
_symmetry.space_group_name_H-M   'P 1'
#
loop_
_entity.id
_entity.type
_entity.pdbx_description
1 polymer ?
#
loop_
_entity_poly.entity_id
_entity_poly.type
_entity_poly.pdbx_seq_one_letter_code
_entity_poly.pdbx_strand_id
1 'polypeptide(L)'
;MNLINRMAGLLGGLMIVVALSACQHSQPKQQDSIVNLCQPQSAPGSTSCKWADEMQHQLNQHFRDARRYAGQQCLVRLEWQNSGRYAVTQTQGDETLCLRAWQLIGQSKDLPPPPEVSQPAWFGFAPATPSHPGATGAG
;
A
#
# COMPACT_ATOMS: atom_id res chain seq x y z
N MET A 1 37.14 51.42 -22.07
CA MET A 1 38.47 51.65 -21.49
C MET A 1 38.49 51.13 -20.07
N ASN A 2 39.60 50.48 -19.70
CA ASN A 2 39.86 49.65 -18.52
C ASN A 2 39.55 50.29 -17.16
N LEU A 3 39.31 49.43 -16.16
CA LEU A 3 40.09 49.38 -14.92
C LEU A 3 39.96 48.00 -14.25
N ILE A 4 41.12 47.45 -13.89
CA ILE A 4 41.38 46.08 -13.44
C ILE A 4 41.62 46.07 -11.92
N ASN A 5 41.24 44.95 -11.28
CA ASN A 5 41.77 44.32 -10.07
C ASN A 5 41.31 44.78 -8.67
N ARG A 6 40.97 43.78 -7.82
CA ARG A 6 41.92 43.16 -6.88
C ARG A 6 41.41 41.84 -6.28
N MET A 7 42.27 40.82 -6.32
CA MET A 7 42.16 39.54 -5.63
C MET A 7 42.62 39.61 -4.17
N ALA A 8 41.94 38.90 -3.27
CA ALA A 8 42.42 38.27 -2.03
C ALA A 8 41.15 37.71 -1.33
N GLY A 9 40.99 36.47 -0.87
CA GLY A 9 41.92 35.44 -0.42
C GLY A 9 41.31 34.85 0.88
N LEU A 10 41.54 33.55 1.13
CA LEU A 10 41.28 32.78 2.38
C LEU A 10 39.86 32.18 2.51
N LEU A 11 39.64 30.88 2.29
CA LEU A 11 39.95 29.72 3.17
C LEU A 11 39.53 29.93 4.63
N GLY A 12 38.48 29.21 5.05
CA GLY A 12 38.27 28.91 6.46
C GLY A 12 36.81 28.69 6.84
N GLY A 13 36.50 27.49 7.33
CA GLY A 13 35.42 27.32 8.30
C GLY A 13 34.13 26.69 7.77
N LEU A 14 34.21 25.37 7.59
CA LEU A 14 33.09 24.45 7.73
C LEU A 14 32.28 24.76 9.02
N MET A 15 31.04 25.22 8.88
CA MET A 15 30.01 25.05 9.91
C MET A 15 28.69 24.73 9.20
N ILE A 16 28.54 23.46 8.81
CA ILE A 16 27.25 22.89 8.43
C ILE A 16 26.47 22.75 9.73
N VAL A 17 25.65 23.75 10.06
CA VAL A 17 24.62 23.58 11.08
C VAL A 17 23.53 22.70 10.45
N VAL A 18 23.65 21.40 10.66
CA VAL A 18 22.56 20.46 10.42
C VAL A 18 21.46 20.82 11.42
N ALA A 19 20.59 21.75 11.04
CA ALA A 19 19.29 21.86 11.67
C ALA A 19 18.59 20.52 11.38
N LEU A 20 18.50 19.64 12.38
CA LEU A 20 17.59 18.53 12.34
C LEU A 20 16.18 19.12 12.27
N SER A 21 15.69 19.33 11.04
CA SER A 21 14.26 19.46 10.81
C SER A 21 13.64 18.19 11.36
N ALA A 22 13.03 18.32 12.54
CA ALA A 22 12.15 17.32 13.08
C ALA A 22 11.18 16.94 11.96
N CYS A 23 11.10 15.64 11.66
CA CYS A 23 9.99 15.08 10.91
C CYS A 23 8.71 15.24 11.74
N GLN A 24 8.24 16.48 11.96
CA GLN A 24 6.84 16.75 12.24
C GLN A 24 6.10 16.61 10.92
N HIS A 25 6.08 15.37 10.42
CA HIS A 25 5.06 14.96 9.49
C HIS A 25 3.78 14.89 10.33
N SER A 26 3.12 16.05 10.47
CA SER A 26 1.74 16.11 10.88
C SER A 26 0.98 15.28 9.87
N GLN A 27 0.76 13.99 10.18
CA GLN A 27 -0.19 13.20 9.43
C GLN A 27 -1.48 14.01 9.44
N PRO A 28 -2.04 14.33 8.26
CA PRO A 28 -3.32 15.01 8.21
C PRO A 28 -4.27 14.19 9.09
N LYS A 29 -4.89 14.85 10.08
CA LYS A 29 -6.09 14.36 10.74
C LYS A 29 -7.19 14.30 9.69
N GLN A 30 -7.13 13.27 8.88
CA GLN A 30 -8.21 12.86 8.00
C GLN A 30 -8.24 11.34 8.04
N GLN A 31 -8.40 10.83 9.26
CA GLN A 31 -9.15 9.60 9.47
C GLN A 31 -10.61 9.92 9.12
N ASP A 32 -10.87 10.25 7.85
CA ASP A 32 -12.19 9.99 7.29
C ASP A 32 -12.42 8.51 7.58
N SER A 33 -13.44 8.21 8.37
CA SER A 33 -13.83 6.85 8.67
C SER A 33 -13.96 6.10 7.34
N ILE A 34 -12.96 5.28 6.99
CA ILE A 34 -12.96 4.51 5.76
C ILE A 34 -14.04 3.45 5.94
N VAL A 35 -15.24 3.72 5.41
CA VAL A 35 -16.45 2.94 5.69
C VAL A 35 -16.28 1.46 5.29
N ASN A 36 -15.55 1.24 4.19
CA ASN A 36 -15.26 -0.09 3.65
C ASN A 36 -13.94 -0.70 4.18
N LEU A 37 -13.40 -0.24 5.32
CA LEU A 37 -12.22 -0.84 5.95
C LEU A 37 -12.64 -1.87 7.00
N CYS A 38 -12.14 -3.10 6.89
CA CYS A 38 -12.27 -4.08 7.97
C CYS A 38 -11.41 -3.66 9.16
N GLN A 39 -12.02 -3.56 10.34
CA GLN A 39 -11.35 -3.29 11.61
C GLN A 39 -11.56 -4.48 12.56
N PRO A 40 -10.75 -5.54 12.47
CA PRO A 40 -11.01 -6.78 13.20
C PRO A 40 -10.86 -6.63 14.72
N GLN A 41 -10.09 -5.64 15.18
CA GLN A 41 -9.90 -5.39 16.62
C GLN A 41 -11.10 -4.69 17.28
N SER A 42 -11.79 -3.81 16.55
CA SER A 42 -12.92 -3.03 17.05
C SER A 42 -14.28 -3.62 16.65
N ALA A 43 -14.38 -4.22 15.47
CA ALA A 43 -15.63 -4.75 14.90
C ALA A 43 -15.39 -5.98 13.98
N PRO A 44 -14.94 -7.13 14.53
CA PRO A 44 -14.59 -8.32 13.75
C PRO A 44 -15.75 -8.92 12.94
N GLY A 45 -17.00 -8.73 13.37
CA GLY A 45 -18.20 -9.23 12.68
C GLY A 45 -18.87 -8.20 11.75
N SER A 46 -18.23 -7.04 11.52
CA SER A 46 -18.77 -5.99 10.67
C SER A 46 -19.00 -6.48 9.23
N THR A 47 -19.91 -5.81 8.53
CA THR A 47 -20.13 -6.04 7.08
C THR A 47 -18.84 -5.82 6.29
N SER A 48 -18.02 -4.84 6.67
CA SER A 48 -16.71 -4.56 6.05
C SER A 48 -15.71 -5.70 6.24
N CYS A 49 -15.69 -6.36 7.40
CA CYS A 49 -14.85 -7.55 7.59
C CYS A 49 -15.36 -8.77 6.83
N LYS A 50 -16.67 -9.03 6.83
CA LYS A 50 -17.26 -10.11 6.03
C LYS A 50 -16.98 -9.95 4.53
N TRP A 51 -17.14 -8.72 4.04
CA TRP A 51 -16.79 -8.37 2.67
C TRP A 51 -15.30 -8.58 2.37
N ALA A 52 -14.41 -8.12 3.26
CA ALA A 52 -12.97 -8.28 3.08
C ALA A 52 -12.56 -9.77 3.06
N ASP A 53 -13.15 -10.59 3.92
CA ASP A 53 -12.93 -12.04 3.95
C ASP A 53 -13.39 -12.71 2.65
N GLU A 54 -14.56 -12.34 2.14
CA GLU A 54 -15.09 -12.89 0.88
C GLU A 54 -14.25 -12.44 -0.33
N MET A 55 -13.87 -11.17 -0.40
CA MET A 55 -12.94 -10.64 -1.39
C MET A 55 -11.62 -11.40 -1.37
N GLN A 56 -11.02 -11.57 -0.20
CA GLN A 56 -9.77 -12.30 -0.02
C GLN A 56 -9.92 -13.75 -0.47
N HIS A 57 -11.01 -14.42 -0.08
CA HIS A 57 -11.26 -15.81 -0.47
C HIS A 57 -11.28 -15.96 -1.98
N GLN A 58 -12.07 -15.14 -2.69
CA GLN A 58 -12.20 -15.22 -4.14
C GLN A 58 -10.90 -14.85 -4.86
N LEU A 59 -10.22 -13.77 -4.46
CA LEU A 59 -8.97 -13.35 -5.10
C LEU A 59 -7.86 -14.39 -4.94
N ASN A 60 -7.75 -15.01 -3.76
CA ASN A 60 -6.74 -16.03 -3.49
C ASN A 60 -6.91 -17.28 -4.35
N GLN A 61 -8.13 -17.63 -4.76
CA GLN A 61 -8.36 -18.76 -5.68
C GLN A 61 -7.71 -18.54 -7.06
N HIS A 62 -7.55 -17.28 -7.47
CA HIS A 62 -7.00 -16.90 -8.77
C HIS A 62 -5.56 -16.37 -8.70
N PHE A 63 -5.03 -16.08 -7.51
CA PHE A 63 -3.67 -15.58 -7.32
C PHE A 63 -2.61 -16.70 -7.34
N ARG A 64 -2.53 -17.46 -8.44
CA ARG A 64 -1.69 -18.67 -8.56
C ARG A 64 -0.19 -18.42 -8.38
N ASP A 65 0.27 -17.22 -8.70
CA ASP A 65 1.66 -16.81 -8.66
C ASP A 65 2.04 -15.99 -7.40
N ALA A 66 1.17 -15.94 -6.38
CA ALA A 66 1.37 -15.16 -5.16
C ALA A 66 2.74 -15.36 -4.49
N ARG A 67 3.28 -16.59 -4.50
CA ARG A 67 4.60 -16.91 -3.93
C ARG A 67 5.76 -16.11 -4.54
N ARG A 68 5.64 -15.65 -5.80
CA ARG A 68 6.67 -14.83 -6.46
C ARG A 68 6.80 -13.44 -5.86
N TYR A 69 5.76 -12.99 -5.14
CA TYR A 69 5.67 -11.68 -4.51
C TYR A 69 5.75 -11.78 -2.98
N ALA A 70 6.28 -12.89 -2.46
CA ALA A 70 6.45 -13.10 -1.03
C ALA A 70 7.25 -11.95 -0.39
N GLY A 71 6.73 -11.39 0.70
CA GLY A 71 7.35 -10.26 1.42
C GLY A 71 7.09 -8.89 0.80
N GLN A 72 6.41 -8.82 -0.36
CA GLN A 72 5.92 -7.56 -0.91
C GLN A 72 4.55 -7.21 -0.34
N GLN A 73 4.22 -5.92 -0.41
CA GLN A 73 2.94 -5.38 0.02
C GLN A 73 2.40 -4.36 -0.98
N CYS A 74 1.10 -4.42 -1.24
CA CYS A 74 0.40 -3.43 -2.03
C CYS A 74 -0.98 -3.13 -1.44
N LEU A 75 -1.31 -1.85 -1.34
CA LEU A 75 -2.65 -1.35 -1.08
C LEU A 75 -3.26 -0.85 -2.40
N VAL A 76 -4.51 -1.23 -2.64
CA VAL A 76 -5.28 -0.78 -3.80
C VAL A 76 -6.54 -0.05 -3.37
N ARG A 77 -6.85 1.07 -4.01
CA ARG A 77 -8.12 1.79 -3.87
C ARG A 77 -9.08 1.30 -4.94
N LEU A 78 -10.19 0.72 -4.49
CA LEU A 78 -11.24 0.14 -5.32
C LEU A 78 -12.46 1.04 -5.33
N GLU A 79 -13.06 1.20 -6.50
CA GLU A 79 -14.35 1.87 -6.66
C GLU A 79 -15.33 0.94 -7.37
N TRP A 80 -16.55 0.84 -6.84
CA TRP A 80 -17.60 0.04 -7.44
C TRP A 80 -18.22 0.77 -8.62
N GLN A 81 -18.27 0.11 -9.78
CA GLN A 81 -18.84 0.66 -11.00
C GLN A 81 -20.26 0.17 -11.22
N ASN A 82 -21.08 0.96 -11.93
CA ASN A 82 -22.45 0.58 -12.33
C ASN A 82 -22.50 -0.72 -13.15
N SER A 83 -21.38 -1.14 -13.75
CA SER A 83 -21.25 -2.43 -14.42
C SER A 83 -21.22 -3.64 -13.47
N GLY A 84 -21.25 -3.42 -12.14
CA GLY A 84 -21.10 -4.48 -11.15
C GLY A 84 -19.66 -4.99 -11.02
N ARG A 85 -18.67 -4.14 -11.29
CA ARG A 85 -17.24 -4.49 -11.24
C ARG A 85 -16.44 -3.43 -10.49
N TYR A 86 -15.27 -3.80 -10.01
CA TYR A 86 -14.33 -2.85 -9.43
C TYR A 86 -13.47 -2.18 -10.49
N ALA A 87 -13.30 -0.87 -10.37
CA ALA A 87 -12.19 -0.14 -10.94
C ALA A 87 -11.12 0.07 -9.86
N VAL A 88 -9.84 -0.10 -10.21
CA VAL A 88 -8.74 0.29 -9.34
C VAL A 88 -8.32 1.70 -9.73
N THR A 89 -8.42 2.64 -8.80
CA THR A 89 -8.15 4.07 -9.06
C THR A 89 -6.85 4.57 -8.44
N GLN A 90 -6.29 3.83 -7.48
CA GLN A 90 -5.00 4.14 -6.88
C GLN A 90 -4.33 2.87 -6.38
N THR A 91 -3.00 2.86 -6.37
CA THR A 91 -2.17 1.81 -5.77
C THR A 91 -1.05 2.43 -4.94
N GLN A 92 -0.60 1.73 -3.89
CA GLN A 92 0.51 2.14 -3.03
C GLN A 92 1.27 0.91 -2.53
N GLY A 93 2.60 0.87 -2.73
CA GLY A 93 3.45 -0.23 -2.28
C GLY A 93 4.41 -0.71 -3.37
N ASP A 94 4.76 -2.00 -3.32
CA ASP A 94 5.67 -2.62 -4.28
C ASP A 94 5.03 -2.69 -5.67
N GLU A 95 5.65 -2.01 -6.65
CA GLU A 95 5.09 -1.80 -7.98
C GLU A 95 4.71 -3.11 -8.68
N THR A 96 5.58 -4.12 -8.62
CA THR A 96 5.32 -5.41 -9.30
C THR A 96 4.11 -6.15 -8.71
N LEU A 97 3.95 -6.15 -7.39
CA LEU A 97 2.77 -6.70 -6.74
C LEU A 97 1.53 -5.85 -7.04
N CYS A 98 1.63 -4.52 -7.06
CA CYS A 98 0.51 -3.63 -7.36
C CYS A 98 -0.02 -3.82 -8.79
N LEU A 99 0.88 -3.94 -9.78
CA LEU A 99 0.49 -4.25 -11.15
C LEU A 99 -0.21 -5.61 -11.24
N ARG A 100 0.30 -6.61 -10.52
CA ARG A 100 -0.32 -7.94 -10.49
C ARG A 100 -1.68 -7.92 -9.82
N ALA A 101 -1.83 -7.22 -8.69
CA ALA A 101 -3.09 -7.03 -7.99
C ALA A 101 -4.13 -6.38 -8.90
N TRP A 102 -3.76 -5.32 -9.63
CA TRP A 102 -4.63 -4.67 -10.59
C TRP A 102 -5.14 -5.63 -11.67
N GLN A 103 -4.23 -6.41 -12.28
CA GLN A 103 -4.58 -7.42 -13.28
C GLN A 103 -5.51 -8.50 -12.71
N LEU A 104 -5.20 -8.99 -11.50
CA LEU A 104 -5.99 -10.02 -10.82
C LEU A 104 -7.44 -9.53 -10.61
N ILE A 105 -7.61 -8.32 -10.06
CA ILE A 105 -8.93 -7.71 -9.84
C ILE A 105 -9.68 -7.53 -11.17
N GLY A 106 -9.00 -7.05 -12.21
CA GLY A 106 -9.60 -6.85 -13.54
C GLY A 106 -10.03 -8.16 -14.24
N GLN A 107 -9.37 -9.28 -13.93
CA GLN A 107 -9.68 -10.60 -14.48
C GLN A 107 -10.70 -11.38 -13.65
N SER A 108 -10.76 -11.11 -12.33
CA SER A 108 -11.74 -11.72 -11.46
C SER A 108 -13.16 -11.32 -11.87
N LYS A 109 -14.01 -12.33 -11.94
CA LYS A 109 -15.46 -12.20 -12.11
C LYS A 109 -16.11 -12.39 -10.75
N ASP A 110 -17.30 -11.84 -10.59
CA ASP A 110 -18.17 -12.12 -9.43
C ASP A 110 -17.58 -11.73 -8.06
N LEU A 111 -16.67 -10.74 -8.03
CA LEU A 111 -16.21 -10.11 -6.78
C LEU A 111 -17.41 -9.50 -6.04
N PRO A 112 -17.55 -9.71 -4.71
CA PRO A 112 -18.69 -9.21 -3.96
C PRO A 112 -18.69 -7.67 -3.97
N PRO A 113 -19.86 -7.02 -4.02
CA PRO A 113 -19.94 -5.57 -3.89
C PRO A 113 -19.44 -5.12 -2.50
N PRO A 114 -18.88 -3.92 -2.38
CA PRO A 114 -18.49 -3.40 -1.08
C PRO A 114 -19.74 -3.06 -0.24
N PRO A 115 -19.63 -3.00 1.09
CA PRO A 115 -20.75 -2.63 1.96
C PRO A 115 -21.39 -1.30 1.58
N GLU A 116 -20.57 -0.29 1.29
CA GLU A 116 -21.01 1.00 0.77
C GLU A 116 -20.49 1.24 -0.65
N VAL A 117 -21.36 1.04 -1.63
CA VAL A 117 -21.03 1.13 -3.08
C VAL A 117 -20.68 2.54 -3.55
N SER A 118 -21.12 3.57 -2.82
CA SER A 118 -20.82 4.98 -3.14
C SER A 118 -19.45 5.45 -2.66
N GLN A 119 -18.77 4.61 -1.86
CA GLN A 119 -17.50 4.95 -1.22
C GLN A 119 -16.37 4.06 -1.75
N PRO A 120 -15.15 4.60 -1.85
CA PRO A 120 -14.00 3.77 -2.18
C PRO A 120 -13.72 2.76 -1.06
N ALA A 121 -13.08 1.66 -1.42
CA ALA A 121 -12.57 0.66 -0.48
C ALA A 121 -11.06 0.50 -0.64
N TRP A 122 -10.34 0.34 0.46
CA TRP A 122 -8.94 -0.02 0.44
C TRP A 122 -8.78 -1.51 0.70
N PHE A 123 -8.03 -2.20 -0.15
CA PHE A 123 -7.77 -3.62 -0.02
C PHE A 123 -6.26 -3.91 -0.11
N GLY A 124 -5.77 -4.79 0.76
CA GLY A 124 -4.35 -5.11 0.88
C GLY A 124 -3.98 -6.45 0.26
N PHE A 125 -2.86 -6.47 -0.45
CA PHE A 125 -2.18 -7.67 -0.90
C PHE A 125 -0.85 -7.77 -0.17
N ALA A 126 -0.65 -8.87 0.55
CA ALA A 126 0.62 -9.17 1.21
C ALA A 126 0.85 -10.70 1.19
N PRO A 127 1.32 -11.27 0.07
CA PRO A 127 1.57 -12.70 -0.03
C PRO A 127 2.57 -13.18 1.02
N ALA A 128 2.20 -14.22 1.77
CA ALA A 128 3.02 -14.75 2.84
C ALA A 128 4.36 -15.28 2.31
N THR A 129 5.44 -14.96 3.04
CA THR A 129 6.71 -15.68 2.88
C THR A 129 6.50 -17.12 3.32
N PRO A 130 6.91 -18.11 2.50
CA PRO A 130 6.90 -19.50 2.94
C PRO A 130 7.70 -19.61 4.23
N SER A 131 7.07 -20.01 5.33
CA SER A 131 7.81 -20.45 6.50
C SER A 131 8.46 -21.77 6.12
N HIS A 132 9.78 -21.78 5.95
CA HIS A 132 10.51 -23.04 5.96
C HIS A 132 10.38 -23.58 7.39
N PRO A 133 9.72 -24.72 7.64
CA PRO A 133 9.88 -25.39 8.93
C PRO A 133 11.37 -25.68 9.05
N GLY A 134 12.02 -25.00 10.00
CA GLY A 134 13.46 -25.09 10.20
C GLY A 134 13.85 -26.55 10.32
N ALA A 135 14.96 -26.91 9.68
CA ALA A 135 15.59 -28.20 9.85
C ALA A 135 15.84 -28.42 11.35
N THR A 136 14.98 -29.17 12.02
CA THR A 136 15.29 -29.83 13.28
C THR A 136 16.32 -30.90 12.96
N GLY A 137 17.58 -30.51 12.91
CA GLY A 137 18.70 -31.36 12.57
C GLY A 137 19.96 -30.99 13.34
N ALA A 138 20.38 -31.95 14.17
CA ALA A 138 21.70 -32.20 14.75
C ALA A 138 22.08 -31.49 16.06
N GLY A 139 22.34 -32.32 17.07
CA GLY A 139 23.05 -32.00 18.32
C GLY A 139 22.66 -32.91 19.47
#